data_AF-A0AAW5BLN2-F1
#
_entry.id   AF-A0AAW5BLN2-F1
#
_cell.length_a   1.000
_cell.length_b   1.000
_cell.length_c   1.000
_cell.angle_alpha   90.00
_cell.angle_beta   90.00
_cell.angle_gamma   90.00
#
_symmetry.space_group_name_H-M   'P 1'
#
loop_
_entity.id
_entity.type
_entity.pdbx_description
1 polymer ?
#
loop_
_entity_poly.entity_id
_entity_poly.type
_entity_poly.pdbx_seq_one_letter_code
_entity_poly.pdbx_strand_id
1 'polypeptide(L)' 'GKTSITLDGRHVELAGNIGSPNDLEGLIKNDAEGVGLYRTEFLYMDKEDDFPSEEEQYEAYKAVLEGMNG' A
#
# COMPACT_ATOMS: atom_id res chain seq x y z
N GLY A 1 -8.34 12.40 8.30
CA GLY A 1 -7.72 13.39 9.17
C GLY A 1 -7.75 14.73 8.49
N LYS A 2 -6.62 15.32 8.09
CA LYS A 2 -6.56 16.68 7.51
C LYS A 2 -5.93 16.66 6.13
N THR A 3 -6.36 17.55 5.26
CA THR A 3 -5.77 17.70 3.92
C THR A 3 -4.33 18.21 4.00
N SER A 4 -3.47 17.65 3.16
CA SER A 4 -2.05 17.98 3.09
C SER A 4 -1.80 19.24 2.25
N ILE A 5 -2.04 20.40 2.84
CA ILE A 5 -1.95 21.72 2.18
C ILE A 5 -0.92 22.61 2.89
N THR A 6 -0.02 23.23 2.12
CA THR A 6 0.95 24.22 2.62
C THR A 6 0.27 25.54 3.03
N LEU A 7 0.97 26.40 3.77
CA LEU A 7 0.42 27.68 4.23
C LEU A 7 0.02 28.64 3.09
N ASP A 8 0.62 28.47 1.92
CA ASP A 8 0.32 29.22 0.69
C ASP A 8 -0.64 28.48 -0.26
N GLY A 9 -1.27 27.38 0.20
CA GLY A 9 -2.39 26.74 -0.49
C GLY A 9 -2.04 25.65 -1.49
N ARG A 10 -0.81 25.14 -1.49
CA ARG A 10 -0.40 24.04 -2.38
C ARG A 10 -0.74 22.68 -1.76
N HIS A 11 -1.51 21.87 -2.47
CA HIS A 11 -1.76 20.47 -2.12
C HIS A 11 -0.52 19.60 -2.43
N VAL A 12 -0.18 18.69 -1.53
CA VAL A 12 0.83 17.64 -1.72
C VAL A 12 0.24 16.31 -1.27
N GLU A 13 0.54 15.23 -1.98
CA GLU A 13 0.06 13.91 -1.58
C GLU A 13 0.96 13.30 -0.50
N LEU A 14 0.36 12.81 0.59
CA LEU A 14 1.07 12.06 1.63
C LEU A 14 0.67 10.59 1.60
N ALA A 15 1.37 9.82 0.78
CA ALA A 15 1.16 8.38 0.62
C ALA A 15 2.10 7.54 1.50
N GLY A 16 1.70 6.31 1.82
CA GLY A 16 2.49 5.34 2.59
C GLY A 16 3.25 4.34 1.72
N ASN A 17 4.32 3.78 2.28
CA ASN A 17 5.06 2.68 1.68
C ASN A 17 4.68 1.37 2.38
N ILE A 18 4.34 0.33 1.62
CA ILE A 18 3.95 -0.98 2.14
C ILE A 18 4.84 -2.09 1.58
N GLY A 19 4.95 -3.19 2.32
CA GLY A 19 5.56 -4.44 1.87
C GLY A 19 4.55 -5.60 1.76
N SER A 20 3.41 -5.49 2.41
CA SER A 20 2.34 -6.49 2.35
C SER A 20 0.95 -5.85 2.50
N PRO A 21 -0.14 -6.56 2.17
CA PRO A 21 -1.50 -6.08 2.43
C PRO A 21 -1.78 -5.78 3.91
N ASN A 22 -1.03 -6.38 4.84
CA ASN A 22 -1.22 -6.16 6.28
C ASN A 22 -0.79 -4.76 6.74
N ASP A 23 0.01 -4.05 5.94
CA ASP A 23 0.48 -2.71 6.28
C ASP A 23 -0.60 -1.62 6.08
N LEU A 24 -1.70 -1.94 5.38
CA LEU A 24 -2.80 -1.01 5.08
C LEU A 24 -3.45 -0.43 6.34
N GLU A 25 -3.60 -1.24 7.39
CA GLU A 25 -4.14 -0.76 8.66
C GLU A 25 -3.29 0.38 9.24
N GLY A 26 -1.97 0.30 9.05
CA GLY A 26 -1.03 1.34 9.43
C GLY A 26 -1.24 2.63 8.64
N LEU A 27 -1.48 2.53 7.33
CA LEU A 27 -1.78 3.70 6.49
C LEU A 27 -3.07 4.40 6.92
N ILE A 28 -4.16 3.63 7.09
CA ILE A 28 -5.48 4.16 7.47
C ILE A 28 -5.41 4.87 8.82
N LYS A 29 -4.74 4.26 9.80
CA LYS A 29 -4.54 4.86 11.14
C LYS A 29 -3.74 6.16 11.09
N ASN A 30 -2.83 6.30 10.13
CA ASN A 30 -1.96 7.47 9.97
C ASN A 30 -2.47 8.47 8.91
N ASP A 31 -3.71 8.31 8.44
CA ASP A 31 -4.33 9.23 7.48
C ASP A 31 -3.55 9.37 6.16
N ALA A 32 -2.95 8.27 5.69
CA ALA A 32 -2.29 8.26 4.39
C ALA A 32 -3.32 8.44 3.26
N GLU A 33 -2.96 9.22 2.26
CA GLU A 33 -3.82 9.56 1.12
C GLU A 33 -3.76 8.51 0.01
N GLY A 34 -2.87 7.52 0.13
CA GLY A 34 -2.63 6.49 -0.87
C GLY A 34 -1.48 5.56 -0.51
N VAL A 35 -1.23 4.57 -1.37
CA VAL A 35 0.02 3.78 -1.37
C VAL A 35 0.95 4.38 -2.43
N GLY A 36 2.06 4.97 -1.99
CA GLY A 36 3.05 5.58 -2.89
C GLY A 36 4.08 4.57 -3.40
N LEU A 37 4.29 3.50 -2.63
CA LEU A 37 5.18 2.40 -2.99
C LEU A 37 4.68 1.09 -2.37
N TYR A 38 4.37 0.11 -3.22
CA TYR A 38 4.18 -1.27 -2.80
C TYR A 38 5.43 -2.07 -3.20
N ARG A 39 6.22 -2.46 -2.22
CA ARG A 39 7.39 -3.32 -2.39
C ARG A 39 6.96 -4.77 -2.55
N THR A 40 6.97 -5.27 -3.78
CA THR A 40 6.49 -6.62 -4.10
C THR A 40 7.53 -7.70 -3.87
N GLU A 41 8.80 -7.35 -3.58
CA GLU A 41 9.86 -8.33 -3.33
C GLU A 41 9.55 -9.23 -2.12
N PHE A 42 8.82 -8.72 -1.14
CA PHE A 42 8.44 -9.50 0.05
C PHE A 42 7.55 -10.68 -0.30
N LEU A 43 6.70 -10.57 -1.33
CA LEU A 43 5.88 -11.69 -1.82
C LEU A 43 6.72 -12.86 -2.35
N TYR A 44 7.94 -12.56 -2.84
CA TYR A 44 8.90 -13.57 -3.29
C TYR A 44 9.77 -14.08 -2.15
N MET A 45 10.12 -13.21 -1.19
CA MET A 45 10.96 -13.57 -0.05
C MET A 45 10.24 -14.38 1.02
N ASP A 46 8.92 -14.17 1.19
CA ASP A 46 8.09 -14.87 2.18
C ASP A 46 7.69 -16.28 1.73
N LYS A 47 7.97 -16.64 0.47
CA LYS A 47 7.79 -17.99 -0.07
C LYS A 47 9.01 -18.86 0.24
N GLU A 48 8.80 -19.98 0.92
CA GLU A 48 9.87 -20.93 1.25
C GLU A 48 10.16 -21.95 0.14
N ASP A 49 9.13 -22.32 -0.65
CA ASP A 49 9.19 -23.50 -1.52
C ASP A 49 9.38 -23.20 -3.03
N ASP A 50 8.83 -22.09 -3.55
CA ASP A 50 8.88 -21.69 -4.97
C ASP A 50 8.47 -20.21 -5.17
N PHE A 51 8.54 -19.68 -6.39
CA PHE A 51 8.04 -18.33 -6.69
C PHE A 51 6.52 -18.20 -6.49
N PRO A 52 6.02 -16.99 -6.14
CA PRO A 52 4.58 -16.75 -6.07
C PRO A 52 3.96 -16.90 -7.45
N SER A 53 2.88 -17.69 -7.52
CA SER A 53 2.08 -17.84 -8.73
C SER A 53 1.42 -16.51 -9.14
N GLU A 54 0.94 -16.44 -10.38
CA GLU A 54 0.15 -15.29 -10.84
C GLU A 54 -1.07 -15.06 -9.96
N GLU A 55 -1.78 -16.12 -9.56
CA GLU A 55 -2.98 -16.02 -8.72
C GLU A 55 -2.65 -15.45 -7.33
N GLU A 56 -1.53 -15.87 -6.73
CA GLU A 56 -1.08 -15.33 -5.43
C GLU A 56 -0.70 -13.86 -5.54
N GLN A 57 -0.05 -13.47 -6.65
CA GLN A 57 0.25 -12.07 -6.95
C GLN A 57 -1.04 -11.26 -7.13
N TYR A 58 -1.99 -11.78 -7.91
CA TYR A 58 -3.28 -11.17 -8.17
C TYR A 58 -4.04 -10.91 -6.87
N GLU A 59 -4.19 -11.91 -6.01
CA GLU A 59 -4.91 -11.76 -4.73
C GLU A 59 -4.20 -10.77 -3.81
N ALA A 60 -2.86 -10.77 -3.77
CA ALA A 60 -2.11 -9.79 -2.97
C ALA A 60 -2.30 -8.34 -3.48
N TYR A 61 -2.36 -8.12 -4.79
CA TYR A 61 -2.58 -6.79 -5.37
C TYR A 61 -4.03 -6.34 -5.22
N LYS A 62 -4.97 -7.23 -5.48
CA LYS A 62 -6.41 -6.99 -5.30
C LYS A 62 -6.74 -6.60 -3.86
N ALA A 63 -6.17 -7.30 -2.87
CA ALA A 63 -6.39 -6.97 -1.46
C ALA A 63 -5.94 -5.54 -1.11
N VAL A 64 -4.84 -5.07 -1.73
CA VAL A 64 -4.35 -3.69 -1.53
C VAL A 64 -5.29 -2.65 -2.15
N LEU A 65 -5.76 -2.91 -3.37
CA LEU A 65 -6.71 -2.04 -4.07
C LEU A 65 -8.05 -1.96 -3.32
N GLU A 66 -8.64 -3.11 -3.00
CA GLU A 66 -9.88 -3.19 -2.23
C GLU A 66 -9.76 -2.53 -0.85
N GLY A 67 -8.64 -2.72 -0.15
CA GLY A 67 -8.39 -2.12 1.16
C GLY A 67 -8.19 -0.60 1.16
N MET A 68 -7.86 -0.01 0.00
CA MET A 68 -7.73 1.44 -0.18
C MET A 68 -8.97 2.07 -0.83
N ASN A 69 -10.06 1.30 -0.98
CA ASN A 69 -11.28 1.71 -1.68
C ASN A 69 -11.04 2.16 -3.13
N GLY A 70 -10.10 1.51 -3.84
CA GLY A 70 -9.78 1.79 -5.25
C GLY A 70 -9.17 0.60 -5.95
#